data_AF-A0A851SCA9-F1
#
_entry.id   AF-A0A851SCA9-F1
#
_cell.length_a   1.000
_cell.length_b   1.000
_cell.length_c   1.000
_cell.angle_alpha   90.00
_cell.angle_beta   90.00
_cell.angle_gamma   90.00
#
_symmetry.space_group_name_H-M   'P 1'
#
loop_
_entity.id
_entity.type
_entity.pdbx_description
1 polymer ?
#
loop_
_entity_poly.entity_id
_entity_poly.type
_entity_poly.pdbx_seq_one_letter_code
_entity_poly.pdbx_strand_id
1 'polypeptide(L)'
;RISLEIMTLQPRCEDVETAEGVAITVTGVAQVKIMTEKELLAVACEQFLGKNVQDVKNVVLQTLEGHLRSILVSMTAATACPVSRQLGQEHQGSCLCEQAHGESWLITQPPGSEGRCRDGLLLPALPDVYDKVDYLSSLGKTQIAAVQRDADIGVAEAERDAGIREAECKREMMDVKFMADTKIADSKRAFELQKAAFTEEVNIKTAEAQLAYELQSAREQEKIRQEEIEIEVVERKKQIEVEEKEVVRMEKELMATVKQPAEAEAYRIQQIAEGEKVKQILLAQAEAEKIRKIGEAEAFVIEAIGMAEAEGLKLKAEALQKYGEAAQLSLVLDALPEIAAKVSAPLSKVNEIVILSGEKGSTMSDVNHLLAEIPASVRAITGVDLTKV
;
A
#
# COMPACT_ATOMS: atom_id res chain seq x y z
N ARG A 1 104.07 91.22 -18.72
CA ARG A 1 103.41 90.33 -19.71
C ARG A 1 102.07 89.93 -19.10
N ILE A 2 100.96 90.04 -19.85
CA ILE A 2 99.62 89.65 -19.37
C ILE A 2 99.29 88.25 -19.90
N SER A 3 98.72 87.38 -19.07
CA SER A 3 98.26 86.05 -19.53
C SER A 3 96.87 86.19 -20.14
N LEU A 4 96.68 85.67 -21.36
CA LEU A 4 95.40 85.61 -22.07
C LEU A 4 94.74 84.22 -21.95
N GLU A 5 95.28 83.35 -21.10
CA GLU A 5 94.72 82.04 -20.83
C GLU A 5 93.42 82.16 -20.01
N ILE A 6 92.60 81.11 -20.08
CA ILE A 6 91.36 81.03 -19.32
C ILE A 6 91.72 80.92 -17.83
N MET A 7 91.10 81.76 -17.01
CA MET A 7 91.24 81.76 -15.56
C MET A 7 89.95 81.21 -14.94
N THR A 8 90.08 80.11 -14.22
CA THR A 8 88.99 79.59 -13.38
C THR A 8 89.00 80.33 -12.04
N LEU A 9 87.87 80.89 -11.67
CA LEU A 9 87.59 81.61 -10.43
C LEU A 9 86.43 80.92 -9.71
N GLN A 10 86.47 80.96 -8.39
CA GLN A 10 85.45 80.36 -7.53
C GLN A 10 84.87 81.44 -6.62
N PRO A 11 83.93 82.28 -7.12
CA PRO A 11 83.29 83.28 -6.27
C PRO A 11 82.51 82.60 -5.15
N ARG A 12 82.73 83.05 -3.92
CA ARG A 12 82.02 82.55 -2.74
C ARG A 12 81.39 83.70 -1.99
N CYS A 13 80.09 83.63 -1.76
CA CYS A 13 79.38 84.55 -0.87
C CYS A 13 78.83 83.76 0.31
N GLU A 14 79.27 84.12 1.50
CA GLU A 14 78.78 83.56 2.76
C GLU A 14 77.75 84.51 3.38
N ASP A 15 76.72 83.93 4.01
CA ASP A 15 75.72 84.63 4.82
C ASP A 15 75.07 85.86 4.14
N VAL A 16 74.61 85.69 2.90
CA VAL A 16 73.85 86.74 2.22
C VAL A 16 72.36 86.53 2.46
N GLU A 17 71.71 87.54 3.02
CA GLU A 17 70.26 87.54 3.21
C GLU A 17 69.55 87.74 1.86
N THR A 18 68.65 86.82 1.53
CA THR A 18 67.72 86.94 0.40
C THR A 18 66.60 87.92 0.70
N ALA A 19 65.77 88.24 -0.29
CA ALA A 19 64.59 89.13 -0.11
C ALA A 19 63.62 88.65 0.99
N GLU A 20 63.63 87.35 1.31
CA GLU A 20 62.78 86.72 2.33
C GLU A 20 63.46 86.65 3.71
N GLY A 21 64.68 87.19 3.84
CA GLY A 21 65.46 87.17 5.09
C GLY A 21 66.11 85.82 5.40
N VAL A 22 66.18 84.91 4.43
CA VAL A 22 66.90 83.63 4.58
C VAL A 22 68.38 83.85 4.23
N ALA A 23 69.27 83.54 5.17
CA ALA A 23 70.70 83.65 5.00
C ALA A 23 71.24 82.45 4.21
N ILE A 24 71.79 82.71 3.04
CA ILE A 24 72.26 81.67 2.11
C ILE A 24 73.75 81.84 1.84
N THR A 25 74.45 80.72 1.82
CA THR A 25 75.82 80.61 1.33
C THR A 25 75.80 80.03 -0.08
N VAL A 26 76.42 80.75 -1.02
CA VAL A 26 76.49 80.35 -2.43
C VAL A 26 77.93 80.26 -2.88
N THR A 27 78.27 79.11 -3.48
CA THR A 27 79.53 78.89 -4.17
C THR A 27 79.29 78.70 -5.65
N GLY A 28 79.97 79.49 -6.48
CA GLY A 28 79.93 79.37 -7.93
C GLY A 28 81.30 79.04 -8.52
N VAL A 29 81.29 78.64 -9.80
CA VAL A 29 82.52 78.51 -10.61
C VAL A 29 82.35 79.38 -11.85
N ALA A 30 83.29 80.30 -12.05
CA ALA A 30 83.33 81.21 -13.19
C ALA A 30 84.62 80.98 -13.98
N GLN A 31 84.50 80.85 -15.30
CA GLN A 31 85.66 80.85 -16.20
C GLN A 31 85.72 82.19 -16.91
N VAL A 32 86.83 82.91 -16.71
CA VAL A 32 87.01 84.26 -17.24
C VAL A 32 88.21 84.27 -18.16
N LYS A 33 88.11 84.98 -19.29
CA LYS A 33 89.21 85.15 -20.24
C LYS A 33 89.27 86.61 -20.69
N ILE A 34 90.47 87.16 -20.79
CA ILE A 34 90.67 88.50 -21.34
C ILE A 34 90.37 88.48 -22.85
N MET A 35 89.50 89.38 -23.30
CA MET A 35 89.10 89.51 -24.70
C MET A 35 90.27 90.03 -25.55
N THR A 36 90.38 89.55 -26.79
CA THR A 36 91.45 89.92 -27.73
C THR A 36 91.08 91.06 -28.69
N GLU A 37 89.89 91.66 -28.54
CA GLU A 37 89.44 92.80 -29.33
C GLU A 37 90.28 94.05 -29.02
N LYS A 38 90.65 94.81 -30.06
CA LYS A 38 91.66 95.88 -29.95
C LYS A 38 91.31 96.97 -28.93
N GLU A 39 90.02 97.32 -28.80
CA GLU A 39 89.53 98.32 -27.85
C GLU A 39 89.56 97.78 -26.40
N LEU A 40 89.08 96.56 -26.21
CA LEU A 40 88.96 95.94 -24.87
C LEU A 40 90.33 95.51 -24.33
N LEU A 41 91.20 95.06 -25.23
CA LEU A 41 92.56 94.69 -24.91
C LEU A 41 93.37 95.91 -24.45
N ALA A 42 93.12 97.09 -25.00
CA ALA A 42 93.79 98.33 -24.57
C ALA A 42 93.44 98.66 -23.10
N VAL A 43 92.15 98.63 -22.75
CA VAL A 43 91.67 98.87 -21.38
C VAL A 43 92.17 97.80 -20.41
N ALA A 44 92.14 96.52 -20.81
CA ALA A 44 92.68 95.43 -20.01
C ALA A 44 94.20 95.56 -19.79
N CYS A 45 94.94 96.03 -20.81
CA CYS A 45 96.36 96.35 -20.66
C CYS A 45 96.56 97.50 -19.68
N GLU A 46 95.83 98.61 -19.79
CA GLU A 46 95.96 99.72 -18.83
C GLU A 46 95.74 99.27 -17.37
N GLN A 47 94.74 98.41 -17.15
CA GLN A 47 94.35 97.98 -15.81
C GLN A 47 95.25 96.89 -15.20
N PHE A 48 95.82 96.02 -16.02
CA PHE A 48 96.51 94.80 -15.57
C PHE A 48 97.99 94.72 -15.99
N LEU A 49 98.49 95.63 -16.83
CA LEU A 49 99.90 95.66 -17.23
C LEU A 49 100.79 95.94 -16.01
N GLY A 50 101.69 95.00 -15.71
CA GLY A 50 102.61 95.09 -14.58
C GLY A 50 102.11 94.43 -13.29
N LYS A 51 100.85 93.99 -13.21
CA LYS A 51 100.31 93.23 -12.08
C LYS A 51 100.61 91.73 -12.21
N ASN A 52 100.66 91.02 -11.08
CA ASN A 52 100.77 89.57 -11.09
C ASN A 52 99.44 88.91 -11.48
N VAL A 53 99.51 87.70 -12.01
CA VAL A 53 98.31 86.93 -12.41
C VAL A 53 97.37 86.69 -11.21
N GLN A 54 97.90 86.56 -9.99
CA GLN A 54 97.09 86.44 -8.77
C GLN A 54 96.30 87.72 -8.47
N ASP A 55 96.92 88.89 -8.64
CA ASP A 55 96.24 90.17 -8.40
C ASP A 55 95.12 90.39 -9.43
N VAL A 56 95.35 90.02 -10.69
CA VAL A 56 94.31 90.05 -11.74
C VAL A 56 93.14 89.14 -11.36
N LYS A 57 93.42 87.91 -10.91
CA LYS A 57 92.38 86.98 -10.44
C LYS A 57 91.59 87.54 -9.26
N ASN A 58 92.25 88.16 -8.28
CA ASN A 58 91.60 88.72 -7.10
C ASN A 58 90.67 89.90 -7.42
N VAL A 59 91.09 90.80 -8.31
CA VAL A 59 90.25 91.93 -8.75
C VAL A 59 88.98 91.44 -9.44
N VAL A 60 89.12 90.45 -10.33
CA VAL A 60 87.98 89.86 -11.05
C VAL A 60 87.09 89.06 -10.09
N LEU A 61 87.68 88.31 -9.15
CA LEU A 61 86.95 87.55 -8.13
C LEU A 61 86.08 88.47 -7.26
N GLN A 62 86.65 89.57 -6.74
CA GLN A 62 85.92 90.54 -5.91
C GLN A 62 84.75 91.18 -6.66
N THR A 63 84.91 91.46 -7.96
CA THR A 63 83.84 92.02 -8.80
C THR A 63 82.71 91.01 -8.99
N LEU A 64 83.06 89.75 -9.28
CA LEU A 64 82.09 88.66 -9.41
C LEU A 64 81.34 88.39 -8.11
N GLU A 65 82.02 88.42 -6.96
CA GLU A 65 81.40 88.28 -5.63
C GLU A 65 80.44 89.45 -5.32
N GLY A 66 80.81 90.67 -5.70
CA GLY A 66 79.94 91.85 -5.57
C GLY A 66 78.63 91.69 -6.35
N HIS A 67 78.72 91.28 -7.62
CA HIS A 67 77.54 91.04 -8.46
C HIS A 67 76.72 89.85 -7.96
N LEU A 68 77.37 88.74 -7.60
CA LEU A 68 76.69 87.56 -7.04
C LEU A 68 75.89 87.96 -5.79
N ARG A 69 76.49 88.73 -4.87
CA ARG A 69 75.79 89.23 -3.68
C ARG A 69 74.59 90.10 -4.05
N SER A 70 74.72 91.01 -5.00
CA SER A 70 73.61 91.87 -5.44
C SER A 70 72.44 91.08 -6.01
N ILE A 71 72.73 90.03 -6.79
CA ILE A 71 71.71 89.16 -7.36
C ILE A 71 71.00 88.39 -6.24
N LEU A 72 71.78 87.82 -5.31
CA LEU A 72 71.24 87.02 -4.20
C LEU A 72 70.29 87.82 -3.29
N VAL A 73 70.57 89.10 -3.03
CA VAL A 73 69.69 89.97 -2.24
C VAL A 73 68.33 90.16 -2.90
N SER A 74 68.29 90.22 -4.24
CA SER A 74 67.04 90.43 -5.00
C SER A 74 66.23 89.15 -5.27
N MET A 75 66.82 87.97 -5.05
CA MET A 75 66.18 86.67 -5.30
C MET A 75 65.49 86.13 -4.04
N THR A 76 64.47 85.30 -4.23
CA THR A 76 63.84 84.49 -3.17
C THR A 76 64.59 83.17 -2.98
N ALA A 77 64.55 82.60 -1.78
CA ALA A 77 65.30 81.38 -1.44
C ALA A 77 64.87 80.18 -2.31
N ALA A 78 63.58 80.12 -2.68
CA ALA A 78 63.02 79.07 -3.53
C ALA A 78 63.48 79.15 -5.01
N THR A 79 63.77 80.36 -5.51
CA THR A 79 64.23 80.59 -6.90
C THR A 79 65.75 80.51 -7.03
N ALA A 80 66.50 80.77 -5.93
CA ALA A 80 67.94 80.57 -5.88
C ALA A 80 68.34 79.08 -5.96
N CYS A 81 67.50 78.17 -5.45
CA CYS A 81 67.75 76.73 -5.52
C CYS A 81 67.37 76.18 -6.91
N PRO A 82 68.29 75.52 -7.65
CA PRO A 82 67.99 74.96 -8.97
C PRO A 82 67.12 73.69 -8.92
N VAL A 83 67.08 72.98 -7.79
CA VAL A 83 66.34 71.69 -7.65
C VAL A 83 64.82 71.89 -7.76
N SER A 84 64.29 73.02 -7.32
CA SER A 84 62.87 73.38 -7.49
C SER A 84 62.45 73.52 -8.95
N ARG A 85 63.39 73.72 -9.89
CA ARG A 85 63.12 73.95 -11.31
C ARG A 85 62.91 72.67 -12.13
N GLN A 86 63.36 71.51 -11.63
CA GLN A 86 63.25 70.23 -12.36
C GLN A 86 61.97 69.44 -12.06
N LEU A 87 61.32 69.69 -10.93
CA LEU A 87 60.13 68.94 -10.49
C LEU A 87 58.81 69.71 -10.71
N GLY A 88 58.88 71.03 -10.89
CA GLY A 88 57.75 71.87 -11.29
C GLY A 88 57.65 71.94 -12.81
N GLN A 89 56.63 71.28 -13.37
CA GLN A 89 56.10 71.40 -14.73
C GLN A 89 56.62 72.59 -15.59
N GLU A 90 57.14 72.24 -16.78
CA GLU A 90 57.21 72.91 -18.10
C GLU A 90 56.80 74.40 -18.33
N HIS A 91 56.82 75.29 -17.34
CA HIS A 91 56.47 76.69 -17.56
C HIS A 91 57.64 77.62 -17.19
N GLN A 92 58.13 78.28 -18.25
CA GLN A 92 59.03 79.44 -18.28
C GLN A 92 60.53 79.17 -18.08
N GLY A 93 61.17 78.71 -19.16
CA GLY A 93 62.61 78.80 -19.38
C GLY A 93 63.07 80.23 -19.69
N SER A 94 62.87 81.16 -18.75
CA SER A 94 63.44 82.51 -18.82
C SER A 94 64.06 82.94 -17.49
N CYS A 95 65.07 83.79 -17.60
CA CYS A 95 65.62 84.63 -16.55
C CYS A 95 66.58 83.97 -15.55
N LEU A 96 67.84 83.83 -15.99
CA LEU A 96 69.02 84.25 -15.22
C LEU A 96 69.86 85.29 -16.01
N CYS A 97 69.54 85.51 -17.28
CA CYS A 97 70.25 86.41 -18.19
C CYS A 97 69.70 87.85 -18.22
N GLU A 98 68.43 88.07 -17.89
CA GLU A 98 67.75 89.35 -18.22
C GLU A 98 67.94 90.46 -17.16
N GLN A 99 68.38 90.14 -15.94
CA GLN A 99 68.53 91.13 -14.86
C GLN A 99 69.93 91.76 -14.78
N ALA A 100 70.88 91.27 -15.59
CA ALA A 100 72.24 91.82 -15.69
C ALA A 100 72.40 92.87 -16.83
N HIS A 101 71.29 93.41 -17.36
CA HIS A 101 71.28 94.34 -18.49
C HIS A 101 71.64 95.81 -18.14
N GLY A 102 72.26 96.07 -16.98
CA GLY A 102 72.54 97.44 -16.51
C GLY A 102 73.93 98.01 -16.84
N GLU A 103 74.97 97.18 -16.94
CA GLU A 103 76.35 97.67 -17.10
C GLU A 103 77.14 96.76 -18.05
N SER A 104 77.55 97.32 -19.19
CA SER A 104 78.36 96.67 -20.23
C SER A 104 79.76 96.37 -19.70
N TRP A 105 79.93 95.24 -19.02
CA TRP A 105 81.25 94.72 -18.68
C TRP A 105 81.86 93.97 -19.86
N LEU A 106 83.07 94.40 -20.20
CA LEU A 106 83.98 93.77 -21.16
C LEU A 106 84.42 92.44 -20.57
N ILE A 107 84.34 91.32 -21.33
CA ILE A 107 84.54 89.90 -20.93
C ILE A 107 83.16 89.21 -20.75
N THR A 108 82.61 88.36 -21.63
CA THR A 108 83.17 87.15 -22.30
C THR A 108 82.22 86.65 -23.42
N GLN A 109 82.74 85.96 -24.46
CA GLN A 109 82.05 84.85 -25.15
C GLN A 109 82.97 83.61 -25.15
N PRO A 110 82.47 82.38 -24.92
CA PRO A 110 83.20 81.16 -25.23
C PRO A 110 83.01 80.76 -26.71
N PRO A 111 84.00 80.12 -27.37
CA PRO A 111 83.87 79.72 -28.75
C PRO A 111 83.15 78.35 -28.84
N GLY A 112 82.14 78.27 -29.70
CA GLY A 112 81.74 77.00 -30.33
C GLY A 112 80.52 76.29 -29.74
N SER A 113 79.33 76.78 -30.03
CA SER A 113 78.23 75.96 -30.57
C SER A 113 77.11 76.89 -31.05
N GLU A 114 76.74 76.74 -32.32
CA GLU A 114 75.60 77.43 -32.92
C GLU A 114 74.32 77.04 -32.19
N GLY A 115 73.79 77.96 -31.38
CA GLY A 115 72.49 77.79 -30.77
C GLY A 115 72.31 78.58 -29.49
N ARG A 116 71.95 79.86 -29.62
CA ARG A 116 71.44 80.76 -28.57
C ARG A 116 72.38 81.04 -27.38
N CYS A 117 72.97 82.23 -27.42
CA CYS A 117 73.01 83.25 -26.35
C CYS A 117 74.05 84.30 -26.77
N ARG A 118 73.61 85.40 -27.39
CA ARG A 118 74.47 86.57 -27.61
C ARG A 118 74.65 87.27 -26.27
N ASP A 119 75.90 87.45 -25.89
CA ASP A 119 76.38 88.40 -24.88
C ASP A 119 75.74 88.23 -23.50
N GLY A 120 76.23 87.23 -22.78
CA GLY A 120 75.89 87.00 -21.38
C GLY A 120 76.90 86.03 -20.77
N LEU A 121 77.47 86.43 -19.62
CA LEU A 121 78.34 85.65 -18.76
C LEU A 121 77.92 84.16 -18.69
N LEU A 122 78.67 83.28 -19.35
CA LEU A 122 78.52 81.83 -19.15
C LEU A 122 79.15 81.47 -17.80
N LEU A 123 78.32 81.37 -16.77
CA LEU A 123 78.61 80.62 -15.54
C LEU A 123 78.08 79.19 -15.72
N PRO A 124 78.83 78.22 -16.29
CA PRO A 124 78.44 76.83 -16.24
C PRO A 124 78.94 76.23 -14.92
N ALA A 125 78.22 76.50 -13.83
CA ALA A 125 78.22 75.65 -12.65
C ALA A 125 76.99 76.02 -11.83
N LEU A 126 76.14 75.03 -11.59
CA LEU A 126 75.06 75.13 -10.61
C LEU A 126 75.67 75.67 -9.31
N PRO A 127 75.20 76.83 -8.81
CA PRO A 127 75.65 77.28 -7.50
C PRO A 127 75.23 76.23 -6.48
N ASP A 128 76.19 75.73 -5.70
CA ASP A 128 75.83 74.97 -4.51
C ASP A 128 75.31 75.99 -3.49
N VAL A 129 74.04 75.82 -3.14
CA VAL A 129 73.27 76.68 -2.25
C VAL A 129 73.14 75.98 -0.91
N TYR A 130 73.76 76.54 0.13
CA TYR A 130 73.66 76.04 1.49
C TYR A 130 72.94 77.05 2.36
N ASP A 131 71.96 76.57 3.13
CA ASP A 131 71.32 77.34 4.18
C ASP A 131 71.83 76.86 5.55
N LYS A 132 72.05 77.79 6.48
CA LYS A 132 72.41 77.49 7.86
C LYS A 132 71.20 77.14 8.73
N VAL A 133 70.00 77.56 8.34
CA VAL A 133 68.77 77.53 9.16
C VAL A 133 67.79 76.42 8.70
N ASP A 134 68.22 75.48 7.85
CA ASP A 134 67.44 74.30 7.45
C ASP A 134 66.05 74.64 6.83
N TYR A 135 65.89 75.84 6.26
CA TYR A 135 64.65 76.29 5.64
C TYR A 135 64.29 75.44 4.40
N LEU A 136 65.28 75.20 3.53
CA LEU A 136 65.11 74.40 2.31
C LEU A 136 64.77 72.94 2.62
N SER A 137 65.34 72.36 3.68
CA SER A 137 65.06 70.99 4.08
C SER A 137 63.63 70.84 4.63
N SER A 138 63.11 71.88 5.29
CA SER A 138 61.73 71.91 5.80
C SER A 138 60.68 72.02 4.69
N LEU A 139 60.95 72.83 3.65
CA LEU A 139 60.11 72.90 2.43
C LEU A 139 60.07 71.56 1.69
N GLY A 140 61.21 70.87 1.58
CA GLY A 140 61.29 69.55 0.96
C GLY A 140 60.43 68.50 1.68
N LYS A 141 60.43 68.50 3.02
CA LYS A 141 59.61 67.57 3.82
C LYS A 141 58.11 67.73 3.56
N THR A 142 57.64 68.97 3.42
CA THR A 142 56.20 69.23 3.18
C THR A 142 55.79 68.74 1.79
N GLN A 143 56.63 68.97 0.78
CA GLN A 143 56.36 68.50 -0.59
C GLN A 143 56.41 66.97 -0.70
N ILE A 144 57.41 66.33 -0.09
CA ILE A 144 57.51 64.86 -0.07
C ILE A 144 56.30 64.23 0.61
N ALA A 145 55.84 64.79 1.73
CA ALA A 145 54.65 64.31 2.42
C ALA A 145 53.36 64.48 1.60
N ALA A 146 53.25 65.56 0.80
CA ALA A 146 52.12 65.76 -0.10
C ALA A 146 52.12 64.72 -1.24
N VAL A 147 53.26 64.53 -1.90
CA VAL A 147 53.40 63.54 -2.98
C VAL A 147 53.12 62.13 -2.48
N GLN A 148 53.63 61.76 -1.31
CA GLN A 148 53.36 60.45 -0.73
C GLN A 148 51.86 60.27 -0.43
N ARG A 149 51.21 61.28 0.15
CA ARG A 149 49.77 61.23 0.42
C ARG A 149 48.96 61.04 -0.86
N ASP A 150 49.28 61.80 -1.90
CA ASP A 150 48.56 61.74 -3.17
C ASP A 150 48.78 60.38 -3.87
N ALA A 151 49.99 59.81 -3.76
CA ALA A 151 50.28 58.46 -4.23
C ALA A 151 49.46 57.40 -3.46
N ASP A 152 49.40 57.50 -2.13
CA ASP A 152 48.65 56.56 -1.29
C ASP A 152 47.14 56.64 -1.58
N ILE A 153 46.60 57.85 -1.80
CA ILE A 153 45.21 58.06 -2.22
C ILE A 153 44.97 57.40 -3.59
N GLY A 154 45.87 57.61 -4.55
CA GLY A 154 45.76 57.01 -5.88
C GLY A 154 45.78 55.48 -5.85
N VAL A 155 46.63 54.88 -5.00
CA VAL A 155 46.65 53.42 -4.81
C VAL A 155 45.35 52.94 -4.20
N ALA A 156 44.86 53.59 -3.14
CA ALA A 156 43.62 53.19 -2.47
C ALA A 156 42.38 53.31 -3.40
N GLU A 157 42.30 54.35 -4.23
CA GLU A 157 41.25 54.51 -5.22
C GLU A 157 41.31 53.42 -6.30
N ALA A 158 42.51 53.12 -6.81
CA ALA A 158 42.71 52.06 -7.79
C ALA A 158 42.34 50.67 -7.23
N GLU A 159 42.72 50.36 -5.99
CA GLU A 159 42.35 49.12 -5.30
C GLU A 159 40.84 49.02 -5.08
N ARG A 160 40.19 50.12 -4.65
CA ARG A 160 38.74 50.16 -4.47
C ARG A 160 38.01 49.89 -5.79
N ASP A 161 38.41 50.57 -6.86
CA ASP A 161 37.77 50.44 -8.16
C ASP A 161 38.03 49.06 -8.80
N ALA A 162 39.20 48.47 -8.56
CA ALA A 162 39.48 47.09 -8.92
C ALA A 162 38.59 46.11 -8.15
N GLY A 163 38.45 46.31 -6.83
CA GLY A 163 37.60 45.49 -5.96
C GLY A 163 36.12 45.54 -6.34
N ILE A 164 35.59 46.72 -6.70
CA ILE A 164 34.21 46.88 -7.18
C ILE A 164 33.99 46.08 -8.47
N ARG A 165 34.87 46.26 -9.47
CA ARG A 165 34.76 45.52 -10.73
C ARG A 165 34.90 44.01 -10.52
N GLU A 166 35.80 43.58 -9.64
CA GLU A 166 35.96 42.17 -9.32
C GLU A 166 34.70 41.59 -8.66
N ALA A 167 34.11 42.32 -7.71
CA ALA A 167 32.87 41.91 -7.05
C ALA A 167 31.68 41.84 -8.03
N GLU A 168 31.56 42.80 -8.94
CA GLU A 168 30.53 42.81 -9.99
C GLU A 168 30.70 41.63 -10.94
N CYS A 169 31.91 41.41 -11.48
CA CYS A 169 32.23 40.27 -12.33
C CYS A 169 31.96 38.93 -11.62
N LYS A 170 32.30 38.82 -10.32
CA LYS A 170 31.99 37.63 -9.52
C LYS A 170 30.49 37.41 -9.37
N ARG A 171 29.73 38.46 -9.11
CA ARG A 171 28.26 38.36 -8.99
C ARG A 171 27.64 37.89 -10.30
N GLU A 172 28.00 38.51 -11.42
CA GLU A 172 27.51 38.11 -12.75
C GLU A 172 27.92 36.68 -13.11
N MET A 173 29.16 36.29 -12.82
CA MET A 173 29.63 34.91 -13.01
C MET A 173 28.80 33.92 -12.19
N MET A 174 28.53 34.24 -10.91
CA MET A 174 27.70 33.40 -10.04
C MET A 174 26.26 33.31 -10.56
N ASP A 175 25.67 34.41 -11.01
CA ASP A 175 24.32 34.42 -11.57
C ASP A 175 24.23 33.53 -12.80
N VAL A 176 25.18 33.65 -13.74
CA VAL A 176 25.24 32.78 -14.93
C VAL A 176 25.46 31.32 -14.53
N LYS A 177 26.31 31.04 -13.55
CA LYS A 177 26.56 29.69 -13.04
C LYS A 177 25.30 29.09 -12.42
N PHE A 178 24.60 29.83 -11.55
CA PHE A 178 23.36 29.37 -10.94
C PHE A 178 22.27 29.15 -11.99
N MET A 179 22.13 30.03 -12.98
CA MET A 179 21.20 29.82 -14.09
C MET A 179 21.52 28.54 -14.88
N ALA A 180 22.81 28.27 -15.13
CA ALA A 180 23.23 27.03 -15.78
C ALA A 180 22.94 25.80 -14.91
N ASP A 181 23.26 25.86 -13.62
CA ASP A 181 23.02 24.79 -12.65
C ASP A 181 21.52 24.49 -12.49
N THR A 182 20.67 25.52 -12.45
CA THR A 182 19.20 25.38 -12.44
C THR A 182 18.72 24.65 -13.71
N LYS A 183 19.20 25.05 -14.89
CA LYS A 183 18.83 24.38 -16.15
C LYS A 183 19.28 22.92 -16.18
N ILE A 184 20.45 22.62 -15.64
CA ILE A 184 20.95 21.23 -15.52
C ILE A 184 20.06 20.43 -14.55
N ALA A 185 19.72 21.01 -13.39
CA ALA A 185 18.86 20.36 -12.41
C ALA A 185 17.44 20.12 -12.97
N ASP A 186 16.87 21.09 -13.67
CA ASP A 186 15.56 20.96 -14.32
C ASP A 186 15.57 19.88 -15.40
N SER A 187 16.62 19.84 -16.24
CA SER A 187 16.78 18.81 -17.27
C SER A 187 16.94 17.41 -16.66
N LYS A 188 17.71 17.28 -15.58
CA LYS A 188 17.86 16.02 -14.83
C LYS A 188 16.53 15.57 -14.23
N ARG A 189 15.82 16.48 -13.56
CA ARG A 189 14.49 16.20 -12.99
C ARG A 189 13.49 15.76 -14.07
N ALA A 190 13.46 16.45 -15.20
CA ALA A 190 12.59 16.09 -16.33
C ALA A 190 12.93 14.70 -16.88
N PHE A 191 14.22 14.40 -17.04
CA PHE A 191 14.69 13.07 -17.46
C PHE A 191 14.30 11.97 -16.45
N GLU A 192 14.48 12.21 -15.15
CA GLU A 192 14.11 11.26 -14.11
C GLU A 192 12.59 11.02 -14.04
N LEU A 193 11.78 12.08 -14.20
CA LEU A 193 10.32 11.94 -14.29
C LEU A 193 9.90 11.13 -15.51
N GLN A 194 10.49 11.37 -16.68
CA GLN A 194 10.21 10.57 -17.88
C GLN A 194 10.63 9.11 -17.68
N LYS A 195 11.81 8.87 -17.11
CA LYS A 195 12.27 7.52 -16.78
C LYS A 195 11.31 6.82 -15.82
N ALA A 196 10.86 7.50 -14.77
CA ALA A 196 9.90 6.97 -13.82
C ALA A 196 8.56 6.62 -14.50
N ALA A 197 8.04 7.50 -15.35
CA ALA A 197 6.82 7.27 -16.12
C ALA A 197 6.95 6.04 -17.03
N PHE A 198 8.06 5.90 -17.77
CA PHE A 198 8.29 4.71 -18.59
C PHE A 198 8.45 3.44 -17.75
N THR A 199 9.10 3.50 -16.60
CA THR A 199 9.18 2.33 -15.72
C THR A 199 7.83 1.94 -15.15
N GLU A 200 6.97 2.90 -14.84
CA GLU A 200 5.59 2.64 -14.42
C GLU A 200 4.79 1.98 -15.54
N GLU A 201 4.86 2.50 -16.77
CA GLU A 201 4.21 1.91 -17.93
C GLU A 201 4.70 0.48 -18.20
N VAL A 202 6.02 0.25 -18.17
CA VAL A 202 6.60 -1.08 -18.31
C VAL A 202 6.11 -2.01 -17.21
N ASN A 203 6.05 -1.55 -15.95
CA ASN A 203 5.56 -2.34 -14.83
C ASN A 203 4.07 -2.70 -14.95
N ILE A 204 3.25 -1.76 -15.43
CA ILE A 204 1.83 -2.04 -15.71
C ILE A 204 1.72 -3.11 -16.79
N LYS A 205 2.48 -2.98 -17.88
CA LYS A 205 2.45 -3.94 -19.00
C LYS A 205 2.99 -5.31 -18.61
N THR A 206 4.02 -5.38 -17.77
CA THR A 206 4.54 -6.66 -17.26
C THR A 206 3.58 -7.31 -16.29
N ALA A 207 2.94 -6.54 -15.39
CA ALA A 207 1.90 -7.05 -14.49
C ALA A 207 0.66 -7.55 -15.27
N GLU A 208 0.21 -6.81 -16.29
CA GLU A 208 -0.86 -7.24 -17.20
C GLU A 208 -0.48 -8.55 -17.92
N ALA A 209 0.76 -8.68 -18.41
CA ALA A 209 1.24 -9.89 -19.06
C ALA A 209 1.31 -11.09 -18.09
N GLN A 210 1.74 -10.88 -16.84
CA GLN A 210 1.76 -11.91 -15.80
C GLN A 210 0.35 -12.36 -15.43
N LEU A 211 -0.57 -11.42 -15.18
CA LEU A 211 -1.98 -11.72 -14.91
C LEU A 211 -2.63 -12.45 -16.09
N ALA A 212 -2.34 -12.05 -17.33
CA ALA A 212 -2.83 -12.75 -18.52
C ALA A 212 -2.30 -14.18 -18.59
N TYR A 213 -1.02 -14.41 -18.27
CA TYR A 213 -0.43 -15.74 -18.20
C TYR A 213 -1.07 -16.61 -17.11
N GLU A 214 -1.25 -16.08 -15.90
CA GLU A 214 -1.92 -16.77 -14.79
C GLU A 214 -3.39 -17.07 -15.08
N LEU A 215 -4.11 -16.14 -15.69
CA LEU A 215 -5.49 -16.36 -16.09
C LEU A 215 -5.60 -17.46 -17.15
N GLN A 216 -4.67 -17.49 -18.12
CA GLN A 216 -4.63 -18.54 -19.14
C GLN A 216 -4.29 -19.90 -18.53
N SER A 217 -3.32 -19.98 -17.62
CA SER A 217 -2.99 -21.25 -16.95
C SER A 217 -4.15 -21.76 -16.09
N ALA A 218 -4.86 -20.88 -15.38
CA ALA A 218 -6.04 -21.24 -14.61
C ALA A 218 -7.20 -21.73 -15.49
N ARG A 219 -7.45 -21.07 -16.64
CA ARG A 219 -8.46 -21.52 -17.62
C ARG A 219 -8.13 -22.89 -18.20
N GLU A 220 -6.85 -23.13 -18.49
CA GLU A 220 -6.43 -24.43 -19.02
C GLU A 220 -6.56 -25.53 -17.96
N GLN A 221 -6.23 -25.23 -16.69
CA GLN A 221 -6.50 -26.14 -15.57
C GLN A 221 -8.00 -26.41 -15.37
N GLU A 222 -8.85 -25.39 -15.54
CA GLU A 222 -10.31 -25.57 -15.46
C GLU A 222 -10.81 -26.51 -16.55
N LYS A 223 -10.35 -26.36 -17.80
CA LYS A 223 -10.68 -27.28 -18.89
C LYS A 223 -10.18 -28.70 -18.63
N ILE A 224 -8.93 -28.86 -18.18
CA ILE A 224 -8.38 -30.18 -17.83
C ILE A 224 -9.25 -30.84 -16.76
N ARG A 225 -9.64 -30.09 -15.71
CA ARG A 225 -10.53 -30.60 -14.67
C ARG A 225 -11.92 -30.96 -15.21
N GLN A 226 -12.47 -30.18 -16.14
CA GLN A 226 -13.74 -30.52 -16.79
C GLN A 226 -13.63 -31.84 -17.56
N GLU A 227 -12.56 -32.04 -18.34
CA GLU A 227 -12.31 -33.30 -19.03
C GLU A 227 -12.08 -34.47 -18.04
N GLU A 228 -11.35 -34.26 -16.94
CA GLU A 228 -11.17 -35.26 -15.89
C GLU A 228 -12.49 -35.69 -15.26
N ILE A 229 -13.38 -34.74 -14.96
CA ILE A 229 -14.72 -35.04 -14.42
C ILE A 229 -15.56 -35.81 -15.44
N GLU A 230 -15.48 -35.46 -16.74
CA GLU A 230 -16.17 -36.22 -17.78
C GLU A 230 -15.67 -37.66 -17.86
N ILE A 231 -14.35 -37.88 -17.76
CA ILE A 231 -13.75 -39.21 -17.69
C ILE A 231 -14.28 -39.95 -16.45
N GLU A 232 -14.29 -39.33 -15.26
CA GLU A 232 -14.81 -39.94 -14.04
C GLU A 232 -16.30 -40.31 -14.16
N VAL A 233 -17.12 -39.45 -14.76
CA VAL A 233 -18.54 -39.73 -15.01
C VAL A 233 -18.71 -40.92 -15.96
N VAL A 234 -17.89 -41.02 -17.00
CA VAL A 234 -17.91 -42.18 -17.92
C VAL A 234 -17.47 -43.46 -17.20
N GLU A 235 -16.44 -43.40 -16.37
CA GLU A 235 -15.99 -44.54 -15.56
C GLU A 235 -17.05 -45.01 -14.56
N ARG A 236 -17.66 -44.07 -13.81
CA ARG A 236 -18.78 -44.34 -12.90
C ARG A 236 -19.98 -44.94 -13.62
N LYS A 237 -20.36 -44.40 -14.79
CA LYS A 237 -21.44 -44.96 -15.61
C LYS A 237 -21.14 -46.39 -16.02
N LYS A 238 -19.91 -46.67 -16.47
CA LYS A 238 -19.48 -48.03 -16.80
C LYS A 238 -19.49 -48.97 -15.59
N GLN A 239 -19.10 -48.49 -14.40
CA GLN A 239 -19.20 -49.28 -13.17
C GLN A 239 -20.65 -49.60 -12.83
N ILE A 240 -21.55 -48.62 -12.87
CA ILE A 240 -22.99 -48.84 -12.66
C ILE A 240 -23.53 -49.83 -13.69
N GLU A 241 -23.18 -49.71 -14.98
CA GLU A 241 -23.60 -50.68 -15.99
C GLU A 241 -23.09 -52.10 -15.72
N VAL A 242 -21.87 -52.24 -15.18
CA VAL A 242 -21.32 -53.54 -14.78
C VAL A 242 -22.07 -54.08 -13.56
N GLU A 243 -22.29 -53.26 -12.53
CA GLU A 243 -23.05 -53.62 -11.33
C GLU A 243 -24.49 -54.02 -11.69
N GLU A 244 -25.18 -53.26 -12.55
CA GLU A 244 -26.51 -53.60 -13.05
C GLU A 244 -26.51 -54.96 -13.75
N LYS A 245 -25.51 -55.23 -14.60
CA LYS A 245 -25.36 -56.54 -15.25
C LYS A 245 -25.07 -57.66 -14.25
N GLU A 246 -24.29 -57.40 -13.21
CA GLU A 246 -24.03 -58.34 -12.13
C GLU A 246 -25.29 -58.63 -11.30
N VAL A 247 -26.08 -57.61 -10.98
CA VAL A 247 -27.40 -57.77 -10.33
C VAL A 247 -28.31 -58.62 -11.20
N VAL A 248 -28.41 -58.36 -12.50
CA VAL A 248 -29.22 -59.17 -13.42
C VAL A 248 -28.73 -60.62 -13.48
N ARG A 249 -27.41 -60.86 -13.47
CA ARG A 249 -26.84 -62.21 -13.42
C ARG A 249 -27.20 -62.90 -12.10
N MET A 250 -27.04 -62.20 -10.98
CA MET A 250 -27.32 -62.69 -9.64
C MET A 250 -28.82 -62.95 -9.42
N GLU A 251 -29.70 -62.10 -9.94
CA GLU A 251 -31.15 -62.33 -9.95
C GLU A 251 -31.50 -63.62 -10.69
N LYS A 252 -30.88 -63.87 -11.85
CA LYS A 252 -31.08 -65.12 -12.60
C LYS A 252 -30.54 -66.34 -11.83
N GLU A 253 -29.38 -66.22 -11.20
CA GLU A 253 -28.80 -67.27 -10.35
C GLU A 253 -29.71 -67.57 -9.14
N LEU A 254 -30.21 -66.55 -8.44
CA LEU A 254 -31.15 -66.67 -7.32
C LEU A 254 -32.51 -67.23 -7.76
N MET A 255 -32.99 -66.84 -8.94
CA MET A 255 -34.23 -67.35 -9.51
C MET A 255 -34.12 -68.85 -9.78
N ALA A 256 -33.01 -69.30 -10.36
CA ALA A 256 -32.74 -70.72 -10.58
C ALA A 256 -32.49 -71.50 -9.27
N THR A 257 -31.72 -70.92 -8.34
CA THR A 257 -31.24 -71.65 -7.14
C THR A 257 -32.23 -71.64 -5.99
N VAL A 258 -33.01 -70.57 -5.80
CA VAL A 258 -33.90 -70.40 -4.64
C VAL A 258 -35.36 -70.43 -5.06
N LYS A 259 -35.77 -69.62 -6.04
CA LYS A 259 -37.19 -69.53 -6.41
C LYS A 259 -37.71 -70.79 -7.08
N GLN A 260 -37.00 -71.34 -8.07
CA GLN A 260 -37.45 -72.56 -8.77
C GLN A 260 -37.61 -73.79 -7.84
N PRO A 261 -36.66 -74.13 -6.94
CA PRO A 261 -36.88 -75.23 -6.01
C PRO A 261 -37.94 -74.90 -4.96
N ALA A 262 -38.03 -73.65 -4.49
CA ALA A 262 -39.08 -73.23 -3.57
C ALA A 262 -40.49 -73.31 -4.21
N GLU A 263 -40.63 -72.94 -5.48
CA GLU A 263 -41.87 -73.07 -6.26
C GLU A 263 -42.20 -74.54 -6.51
N ALA A 264 -41.21 -75.37 -6.88
CA ALA A 264 -41.39 -76.80 -7.04
C ALA A 264 -41.81 -77.49 -5.73
N GLU A 265 -41.23 -77.09 -4.60
CA GLU A 265 -41.58 -77.60 -3.28
C GLU A 265 -42.96 -77.10 -2.81
N ALA A 266 -43.28 -75.82 -3.03
CA ALA A 266 -44.60 -75.27 -2.76
C ALA A 266 -45.69 -75.97 -3.58
N TYR A 267 -45.43 -76.22 -4.87
CA TYR A 267 -46.33 -76.98 -5.74
C TYR A 267 -46.49 -78.43 -5.24
N ARG A 268 -45.40 -79.10 -4.85
CA ARG A 268 -45.45 -80.45 -4.25
C ARG A 268 -46.31 -80.46 -2.99
N ILE A 269 -46.12 -79.50 -2.08
CA ILE A 269 -46.90 -79.40 -0.83
C ILE A 269 -48.37 -79.12 -1.14
N GLN A 270 -48.68 -78.23 -2.08
CA GLN A 270 -50.06 -77.97 -2.51
C GLN A 270 -50.72 -79.23 -3.08
N GLN A 271 -50.03 -80.00 -3.94
CA GLN A 271 -50.55 -81.25 -4.49
C GLN A 271 -50.75 -82.32 -3.41
N ILE A 272 -49.85 -82.43 -2.43
CA ILE A 272 -50.03 -83.32 -1.28
C ILE A 272 -51.24 -82.89 -0.46
N ALA A 273 -51.37 -81.59 -0.15
CA ALA A 273 -52.49 -81.05 0.61
C ALA A 273 -53.83 -81.16 -0.13
N GLU A 274 -53.86 -80.97 -1.45
CA GLU A 274 -55.03 -81.23 -2.30
C GLU A 274 -55.38 -82.72 -2.31
N GLY A 275 -54.38 -83.61 -2.44
CA GLY A 275 -54.56 -85.04 -2.33
C GLY A 275 -55.14 -85.47 -0.96
N GLU A 276 -54.66 -84.88 0.14
CA GLU A 276 -55.18 -85.10 1.48
C GLU A 276 -56.61 -84.57 1.65
N LYS A 277 -56.91 -83.37 1.12
CA LYS A 277 -58.28 -82.83 1.11
C LYS A 277 -59.23 -83.73 0.35
N VAL A 278 -58.85 -84.17 -0.86
CA VAL A 278 -59.65 -85.09 -1.67
C VAL A 278 -59.85 -86.42 -0.94
N LYS A 279 -58.79 -86.96 -0.32
CA LYS A 279 -58.87 -88.18 0.51
C LYS A 279 -59.84 -88.00 1.69
N GLN A 280 -59.78 -86.88 2.40
CA GLN A 280 -60.71 -86.58 3.50
C GLN A 280 -62.15 -86.44 3.02
N ILE A 281 -62.39 -85.75 1.89
CA ILE A 281 -63.72 -85.62 1.30
C ILE A 281 -64.26 -86.99 0.89
N LEU A 282 -63.45 -87.83 0.23
CA LEU A 282 -63.85 -89.19 -0.17
C LEU A 282 -64.12 -90.09 1.03
N LEU A 283 -63.33 -90.01 2.10
CA LEU A 283 -63.59 -90.73 3.34
C LEU A 283 -64.89 -90.26 4.00
N ALA A 284 -65.12 -88.95 4.09
CA ALA A 284 -66.35 -88.40 4.63
C ALA A 284 -67.59 -88.78 3.77
N GLN A 285 -67.45 -88.80 2.44
CA GLN A 285 -68.49 -89.29 1.53
C GLN A 285 -68.74 -90.79 1.70
N ALA A 286 -67.69 -91.61 1.83
CA ALA A 286 -67.82 -93.04 2.05
C ALA A 286 -68.46 -93.34 3.41
N GLU A 287 -68.13 -92.58 4.46
CA GLU A 287 -68.79 -92.66 5.77
C GLU A 287 -70.25 -92.21 5.69
N ALA A 288 -70.54 -91.12 4.99
CA ALA A 288 -71.91 -90.67 4.75
C ALA A 288 -72.73 -91.71 3.98
N GLU A 289 -72.18 -92.32 2.94
CA GLU A 289 -72.82 -93.41 2.20
C GLU A 289 -72.99 -94.67 3.05
N LYS A 290 -72.02 -95.00 3.91
CA LYS A 290 -72.14 -96.11 4.87
C LYS A 290 -73.30 -95.87 5.84
N ILE A 291 -73.37 -94.67 6.44
CA ILE A 291 -74.47 -94.29 7.33
C ILE A 291 -75.79 -94.32 6.56
N ARG A 292 -75.84 -93.81 5.32
CA ARG A 292 -77.05 -93.81 4.51
C ARG A 292 -77.52 -95.23 4.20
N LYS A 293 -76.63 -96.14 3.81
CA LYS A 293 -76.98 -97.56 3.56
C LYS A 293 -77.40 -98.30 4.82
N ILE A 294 -76.78 -98.01 5.97
CA ILE A 294 -77.22 -98.56 7.27
C ILE A 294 -78.61 -98.02 7.61
N GLY A 295 -78.83 -96.71 7.46
CA GLY A 295 -80.14 -96.09 7.69
C GLY A 295 -81.21 -96.58 6.72
N GLU A 296 -80.89 -96.80 5.44
CA GLU A 296 -81.79 -97.41 4.45
C GLU A 296 -82.10 -98.87 4.83
N ALA A 297 -81.11 -99.64 5.29
CA ALA A 297 -81.33 -101.01 5.75
C ALA A 297 -82.17 -101.07 7.02
N GLU A 298 -81.92 -100.19 7.99
CA GLU A 298 -82.73 -100.05 9.22
C GLU A 298 -84.15 -99.60 8.90
N ALA A 299 -84.32 -98.62 8.01
CA ALA A 299 -85.63 -98.18 7.54
C ALA A 299 -86.39 -99.31 6.83
N PHE A 300 -85.72 -100.09 5.98
CA PHE A 300 -86.33 -101.25 5.33
C PHE A 300 -86.72 -102.35 6.33
N VAL A 301 -85.89 -102.59 7.36
CA VAL A 301 -86.22 -103.52 8.45
C VAL A 301 -87.44 -103.03 9.24
N ILE A 302 -87.50 -101.75 9.60
CA ILE A 302 -88.63 -101.16 10.31
C ILE A 302 -89.90 -101.17 9.44
N GLU A 303 -89.79 -100.87 8.15
CA GLU A 303 -90.92 -100.92 7.21
C GLU A 303 -91.44 -102.35 7.04
N ALA A 304 -90.55 -103.35 6.93
CA ALA A 304 -90.92 -104.75 6.86
C ALA A 304 -91.59 -105.25 8.16
N ILE A 305 -91.08 -104.84 9.33
CA ILE A 305 -91.73 -105.11 10.63
C ILE A 305 -93.10 -104.42 10.68
N GLY A 306 -93.19 -103.15 10.29
CA GLY A 306 -94.43 -102.39 10.27
C GLY A 306 -95.47 -102.98 9.30
N MET A 307 -95.05 -103.46 8.13
CA MET A 307 -95.92 -104.19 7.20
C MET A 307 -96.37 -105.53 7.79
N ALA A 308 -95.46 -106.30 8.40
CA ALA A 308 -95.81 -107.57 9.05
C ALA A 308 -96.78 -107.37 10.23
N GLU A 309 -96.60 -106.31 11.02
CA GLU A 309 -97.53 -105.92 12.08
C GLU A 309 -98.87 -105.45 11.52
N ALA A 310 -98.87 -104.66 10.43
CA ALA A 310 -100.09 -104.19 9.77
C ALA A 310 -100.87 -105.34 9.11
N GLU A 311 -100.18 -106.29 8.46
CA GLU A 311 -100.78 -107.52 7.93
C GLU A 311 -101.27 -108.43 9.06
N GLY A 312 -100.49 -108.57 10.14
CA GLY A 312 -100.90 -109.29 11.34
C GLY A 312 -102.16 -108.71 11.98
N LEU A 313 -102.28 -107.38 12.04
CA LEU A 313 -103.48 -106.67 12.50
C LEU A 313 -104.65 -106.83 11.55
N LYS A 314 -104.44 -106.77 10.22
CA LYS A 314 -105.48 -107.04 9.23
C LYS A 314 -106.00 -108.47 9.31
N LEU A 315 -105.11 -109.46 9.42
CA LEU A 315 -105.50 -110.86 9.60
C LEU A 315 -106.21 -111.09 10.93
N LYS A 316 -105.78 -110.44 12.02
CA LYS A 316 -106.53 -110.42 13.28
C LYS A 316 -107.92 -109.79 13.10
N ALA A 317 -108.04 -108.69 12.36
CA ALA A 317 -109.32 -108.04 12.09
C ALA A 317 -110.24 -108.90 11.20
N GLU A 318 -109.71 -109.56 10.17
CA GLU A 318 -110.45 -110.50 9.31
C GLU A 318 -110.85 -111.78 10.04
N ALA A 319 -109.99 -112.30 10.93
CA ALA A 319 -110.34 -113.41 11.81
C ALA A 319 -111.51 -113.02 12.71
N LEU A 320 -111.46 -111.84 13.35
CA LEU A 320 -112.54 -111.30 14.18
C LEU A 320 -113.84 -111.06 13.41
N GLN A 321 -113.78 -110.73 12.10
CA GLN A 321 -114.98 -110.64 11.26
C GLN A 321 -115.60 -112.01 10.95
N LYS A 322 -114.79 -113.05 10.78
CA LYS A 322 -115.27 -114.42 10.50
C LYS A 322 -115.83 -115.13 11.73
N TYR A 323 -115.42 -114.73 12.93
CA TYR A 323 -116.09 -115.13 14.16
C TYR A 323 -117.40 -114.34 14.31
N GLY A 324 -118.46 -114.80 13.64
CA GLY A 324 -119.81 -114.23 13.74
C GLY A 324 -120.27 -114.05 15.20
N GLU A 325 -121.10 -113.03 15.43
CA GLU A 325 -121.68 -112.42 16.65
C GLU A 325 -121.41 -113.02 18.06
N ALA A 326 -121.22 -114.33 18.20
CA ALA A 326 -120.90 -115.00 19.46
C ALA A 326 -119.51 -114.63 20.04
N ALA A 327 -118.50 -114.31 19.22
CA ALA A 327 -117.16 -113.97 19.73
C ALA A 327 -117.06 -112.53 20.26
N GLN A 328 -117.83 -111.59 19.70
CA GLN A 328 -117.89 -110.22 20.24
C GLN A 328 -118.45 -110.22 21.66
N LEU A 329 -119.44 -111.07 21.94
CA LEU A 329 -119.99 -111.20 23.29
C LEU A 329 -118.97 -111.79 24.28
N SER A 330 -118.18 -112.78 23.87
CA SER A 330 -117.12 -113.36 24.72
C SER A 330 -116.00 -112.36 24.99
N LEU A 331 -115.58 -111.59 23.99
CA LEU A 331 -114.51 -110.60 24.14
C LEU A 331 -114.94 -109.43 25.03
N VAL A 332 -116.23 -109.05 24.98
CA VAL A 332 -116.82 -108.08 25.91
C VAL A 332 -116.94 -108.69 27.33
N LEU A 333 -117.29 -109.97 27.45
CA LEU A 333 -117.34 -110.69 28.73
C LEU A 333 -115.95 -110.85 29.37
N ASP A 334 -114.89 -111.05 28.59
CA ASP A 334 -113.50 -111.11 29.07
C ASP A 334 -112.90 -109.74 29.37
N ALA A 335 -113.39 -108.67 28.74
CA ALA A 335 -112.96 -107.29 29.04
C ALA A 335 -113.69 -106.68 30.27
N LEU A 336 -114.84 -107.23 30.66
CA LEU A 336 -115.61 -106.77 31.83
C LEU A 336 -114.82 -106.76 33.16
N PRO A 337 -113.96 -107.74 33.49
CA PRO A 337 -113.13 -107.72 34.69
C PRO A 337 -112.13 -106.55 34.71
N GLU A 338 -111.51 -106.21 33.58
CA GLU A 338 -110.55 -105.10 33.52
C GLU A 338 -111.23 -103.74 33.66
N ILE A 339 -112.42 -103.59 33.07
CA ILE A 339 -113.23 -102.38 33.24
C ILE A 339 -113.73 -102.29 34.69
N ALA A 340 -114.21 -103.38 35.28
CA ALA A 340 -114.60 -103.44 36.70
C ALA A 340 -113.43 -103.12 37.64
N ALA A 341 -112.21 -103.58 37.31
CA ALA A 341 -111.00 -103.25 38.07
C ALA A 341 -110.65 -101.75 37.98
N LYS A 342 -110.72 -101.15 36.79
CA LYS A 342 -110.43 -99.70 36.64
C LYS A 342 -111.52 -98.79 37.20
N VAL A 343 -112.79 -99.22 37.20
CA VAL A 343 -113.90 -98.45 37.79
C VAL A 343 -113.97 -98.60 39.31
N SER A 344 -113.51 -99.73 39.90
CA SER A 344 -113.42 -99.92 41.36
C SER A 344 -112.13 -99.39 42.00
N ALA A 345 -111.07 -99.19 41.21
CA ALA A 345 -109.80 -98.65 41.69
C ALA A 345 -109.92 -97.31 42.47
N PRO A 346 -110.82 -96.35 42.12
CA PRO A 346 -111.01 -95.14 42.91
C PRO A 346 -111.80 -95.38 44.22
N LEU A 347 -112.75 -96.33 44.25
CA LEU A 347 -113.53 -96.64 45.46
C LEU A 347 -112.69 -97.35 46.53
N SER A 348 -111.70 -98.16 46.12
CA SER A 348 -110.75 -98.82 47.04
C SER A 348 -109.72 -97.86 47.66
N LYS A 349 -109.51 -96.66 47.10
CA LYS A 349 -108.43 -95.75 47.49
C LYS A 349 -108.87 -94.55 48.33
N VAL A 350 -110.13 -94.48 48.77
CA VAL A 350 -110.64 -93.38 49.61
C VAL A 350 -111.02 -93.92 50.99
N ASN A 351 -110.09 -93.85 51.96
CA ASN A 351 -110.32 -94.20 53.37
C ASN A 351 -110.52 -92.97 54.27
N GLU A 352 -110.59 -91.75 53.73
CA GLU A 352 -110.91 -90.56 54.52
C GLU A 352 -111.68 -89.53 53.69
N ILE A 353 -112.94 -89.32 54.05
CA ILE A 353 -113.86 -88.31 53.49
C ILE A 353 -114.04 -87.26 54.59
N VAL A 354 -113.45 -86.07 54.39
CA VAL A 354 -113.66 -84.91 55.25
C VAL A 354 -114.78 -84.05 54.65
N ILE A 355 -115.85 -83.89 55.43
CA ILE A 355 -117.13 -83.29 55.08
C ILE A 355 -117.05 -81.77 55.29
N LEU A 356 -117.28 -80.99 54.23
CA LEU A 356 -117.52 -79.54 54.34
C LEU A 356 -119.02 -79.30 54.54
N SER A 357 -119.40 -79.10 55.80
CA SER A 357 -120.67 -78.47 56.18
C SER A 357 -120.35 -77.08 56.73
N GLY A 358 -120.96 -76.06 56.14
CA GLY A 358 -120.74 -74.65 56.47
C GLY A 358 -121.80 -73.77 55.84
N GLU A 359 -122.98 -73.79 56.44
CA GLU A 359 -124.05 -72.82 56.27
C GLU A 359 -123.70 -71.49 56.99
N LYS A 360 -124.15 -70.36 56.41
CA LYS A 360 -124.19 -68.95 56.92
C LYS A 360 -122.89 -68.14 57.03
N GLY A 361 -122.82 -67.07 56.21
CA GLY A 361 -122.39 -65.74 56.70
C GLY A 361 -121.37 -64.95 55.85
N SER A 362 -121.86 -64.29 54.80
CA SER A 362 -121.34 -63.04 54.18
C SER A 362 -119.90 -62.96 53.64
N THR A 363 -119.78 -63.32 52.35
CA THR A 363 -119.24 -62.52 51.23
C THR A 363 -118.09 -61.51 51.45
N MET A 364 -116.93 -61.80 50.86
CA MET A 364 -116.22 -60.90 49.92
C MET A 364 -115.16 -61.68 49.08
N SER A 365 -115.56 -62.06 47.87
CA SER A 365 -114.78 -62.29 46.63
C SER A 365 -113.47 -63.10 46.63
N ASP A 366 -113.57 -64.33 46.12
CA ASP A 366 -112.78 -65.00 45.05
C ASP A 366 -111.29 -64.67 44.83
N VAL A 367 -110.54 -65.74 44.48
CA VAL A 367 -109.37 -65.80 43.55
C VAL A 367 -108.00 -66.26 44.11
N ASN A 368 -107.73 -66.44 45.41
CA ASN A 368 -106.33 -66.71 45.87
C ASN A 368 -105.97 -68.07 46.49
N HIS A 369 -106.75 -69.15 46.30
CA HIS A 369 -106.46 -70.45 46.96
C HIS A 369 -105.95 -71.60 46.07
N LEU A 370 -105.51 -71.33 44.83
CA LEU A 370 -105.04 -72.36 43.87
C LEU A 370 -103.51 -72.58 43.82
N LEU A 371 -102.75 -72.16 44.84
CA LEU A 371 -101.27 -72.13 44.78
C LEU A 371 -100.52 -72.81 45.94
N ALA A 372 -101.17 -73.65 46.77
CA ALA A 372 -100.54 -74.22 47.97
C ALA A 372 -100.52 -75.77 48.10
N GLU A 373 -101.04 -76.53 47.12
CA GLU A 373 -100.91 -78.00 47.08
C GLU A 373 -100.24 -78.35 45.75
N ILE A 374 -98.94 -78.64 45.71
CA ILE A 374 -98.39 -79.98 45.44
C ILE A 374 -96.93 -80.08 45.98
N PRO A 375 -96.66 -79.83 47.27
CA PRO A 375 -95.50 -80.47 47.92
C PRO A 375 -95.71 -81.97 48.18
N ALA A 376 -96.89 -82.53 47.86
CA ALA A 376 -97.24 -83.92 48.11
C ALA A 376 -97.01 -84.88 46.92
N SER A 377 -96.97 -84.42 45.66
CA SER A 377 -97.00 -85.33 44.48
C SER A 377 -95.64 -85.71 43.87
N VAL A 378 -94.53 -85.06 44.22
CA VAL A 378 -93.19 -85.46 43.70
C VAL A 378 -92.24 -85.98 44.78
N ARG A 379 -92.48 -85.67 46.07
CA ARG A 379 -91.92 -86.47 47.18
C ARG A 379 -92.23 -87.98 47.01
N ALA A 380 -93.36 -88.29 46.37
CA ALA A 380 -93.77 -89.65 46.03
C ALA A 380 -93.08 -90.27 44.79
N ILE A 381 -92.32 -89.51 43.98
CA ILE A 381 -91.77 -89.99 42.69
C ILE A 381 -90.23 -90.16 42.71
N THR A 382 -89.44 -89.41 43.48
CA THR A 382 -87.95 -89.60 43.43
C THR A 382 -87.15 -89.36 44.72
N GLY A 383 -87.76 -88.93 45.84
CA GLY A 383 -87.26 -89.26 47.18
C GLY A 383 -85.98 -88.62 47.74
N VAL A 384 -85.46 -87.46 47.27
CA VAL A 384 -84.34 -86.76 47.96
C VAL A 384 -84.51 -85.22 47.98
N ASP A 385 -84.30 -84.61 49.17
CA ASP A 385 -84.53 -83.20 49.54
C ASP A 385 -83.32 -82.26 49.24
N LEU A 386 -83.58 -81.06 48.70
CA LEU A 386 -82.57 -80.04 48.33
C LEU A 386 -82.28 -78.98 49.40
N THR A 387 -82.61 -79.20 50.68
CA THR A 387 -82.29 -78.23 51.75
C THR A 387 -80.86 -78.32 52.30
N LYS A 388 -79.94 -79.03 51.62
CA LYS A 388 -78.50 -79.09 51.93
C LYS A 388 -77.63 -79.33 50.68
N VAL A 389 -77.41 -78.28 49.85
CA VAL A 389 -76.13 -77.91 49.21
C VAL A 389 -76.14 -76.41 49.03
#